data_AF-C3Y9L9-F1
#
_entry.id   AF-C3Y9L9-F1
#
_cell.length_a   1.000
_cell.length_b   1.000
_cell.length_c   1.000
_cell.angle_alpha   90.00
_cell.angle_beta   90.00
_cell.angle_gamma   90.00
#
_symmetry.space_group_name_H-M   'P 1'
#
loop_
_entity.id
_entity.type
_entity.pdbx_description
1 polymer ?
#
loop_
_entity_poly.entity_id
_entity_poly.type
_entity_poly.pdbx_seq_one_letter_code
_entity_poly.pdbx_strand_id
1 'polypeptide(L)'
;MASGCGTLLLVWALLLFYGVTNTSSSSSPVMTKYGQVRGITVTPARDLKPVIQYLGIPFALPPKGSLRFRPPQPPKPWTNVRNCTTFAPVCPQMINDTENWLKQGASVQRMRLAMLPFLKLMDEDCLYLNVYKRADLDKSSSRPFQTITRRTLPYYGWVVVTNP
;
A
#
# COMPACT_ATOMS: atom_id res chain seq x y z
N MET A 1 18.34 31.88 45.77
CA MET A 1 18.64 31.59 44.34
C MET A 1 18.20 30.15 44.05
N ALA A 2 16.93 29.93 43.72
CA ALA A 2 16.40 28.61 43.38
C ALA A 2 15.14 28.77 42.52
N SER A 3 15.31 29.24 41.28
CA SER A 3 14.21 29.57 40.36
C SER A 3 14.45 29.06 38.93
N GLY A 4 15.21 27.97 38.78
CA GLY A 4 15.63 27.45 37.46
C GLY A 4 15.16 26.04 37.09
N CYS A 5 14.51 25.29 37.99
CA CYS A 5 14.21 23.87 37.76
C CYS A 5 12.86 23.63 37.06
N GLY A 6 11.85 24.47 37.31
CA GLY A 6 10.50 24.29 36.75
C GLY A 6 10.35 24.66 35.27
N THR A 7 11.18 25.59 34.77
CA THR A 7 11.12 26.05 33.37
C THR A 7 11.72 25.03 32.40
N LEU A 8 12.73 24.26 32.81
CA LEU A 8 13.31 23.20 31.98
C LEU A 8 12.34 22.03 31.74
N LEU A 9 11.54 21.66 32.75
CA LEU A 9 10.54 20.60 32.62
C LEU A 9 9.39 21.00 31.68
N LEU A 10 9.00 22.27 31.66
CA LEU A 10 7.97 22.79 30.76
C LEU A 10 8.43 22.83 29.29
N VAL A 11 9.71 23.13 29.03
CA VAL A 11 10.28 23.10 27.67
C VAL A 11 10.36 21.67 27.13
N TRP A 12 10.73 20.68 27.96
CA TRP A 12 10.70 19.26 27.57
C TRP A 12 9.28 18.74 27.32
N ALA A 13 8.30 19.17 28.12
CA ALA A 13 6.89 18.83 27.89
C ALA A 13 6.36 19.40 26.56
N LEU A 14 6.78 20.61 26.18
CA LEU A 14 6.42 21.24 24.90
C LEU A 14 7.12 20.58 23.69
N LEU A 15 8.37 20.13 23.84
CA LEU A 15 9.09 19.38 22.79
C LEU A 15 8.52 17.98 22.58
N LEU A 16 7.96 17.34 23.62
CA LEU A 16 7.24 16.07 23.50
C LEU A 16 5.86 16.22 22.84
N PHE A 17 5.28 17.43 22.81
CA PHE A 17 3.98 17.72 22.22
C PHE A 17 4.05 18.20 20.76
N TYR A 18 5.22 18.62 20.26
CA TYR A 18 5.48 18.76 18.82
C TYR A 18 5.59 17.37 18.19
N GLY A 19 4.47 16.65 18.18
CA GLY A 19 4.33 15.44 17.40
C GLY A 19 4.63 15.76 15.94
N VAL A 20 5.64 15.07 15.37
CA VAL A 20 5.88 15.08 13.93
C VAL A 20 4.60 14.57 13.27
N THR A 21 3.81 15.47 12.69
CA THR A 21 2.65 15.10 11.90
C THR A 21 3.15 14.57 10.57
N ASN A 22 3.04 13.25 10.35
CA ASN A 22 3.24 12.69 9.02
C ASN A 22 2.09 13.16 8.13
N THR A 23 2.32 14.25 7.37
CA THR A 23 1.34 14.84 6.46
C THR A 23 1.19 13.96 5.21
N SER A 24 0.35 12.94 5.34
CA SER A 24 -0.13 12.17 4.19
C SER A 24 -1.42 12.82 3.67
N SER A 25 -1.39 13.28 2.41
CA SER A 25 -2.51 14.00 1.80
C SER A 25 -3.30 13.10 0.87
N SER A 26 -4.64 13.19 0.94
CA SER A 26 -5.52 12.48 0.01
C SER A 26 -5.29 12.96 -1.43
N SER A 27 -5.27 12.04 -2.39
CA SER A 27 -5.21 12.42 -3.80
C SER A 27 -6.54 12.99 -4.27
N SER A 28 -6.52 13.74 -5.38
CA SER A 28 -7.75 14.00 -6.13
C SER A 28 -8.34 12.66 -6.64
N PRO A 29 -9.68 12.50 -6.66
CA PRO A 29 -10.31 11.33 -7.26
C PRO A 29 -9.96 11.16 -8.74
N VAL A 30 -9.78 9.92 -9.18
CA VAL A 30 -9.49 9.54 -10.57
C VAL A 30 -10.58 8.60 -11.06
N MET A 31 -11.10 8.85 -12.26
CA MET A 31 -12.11 8.00 -12.88
C MET A 31 -11.46 6.75 -13.49
N THR A 32 -11.98 5.57 -13.14
CA THR A 32 -11.67 4.30 -13.81
C THR A 32 -12.86 3.86 -14.66
N LYS A 33 -12.72 2.75 -15.41
CA LYS A 33 -13.84 2.13 -16.13
C LYS A 33 -15.03 1.78 -15.22
N TYR A 34 -14.79 1.50 -13.94
CA TYR A 34 -15.78 0.97 -13.01
C TYR A 34 -16.23 1.97 -11.93
N GLY A 35 -15.63 3.17 -11.89
CA GLY A 35 -15.97 4.21 -10.92
C GLY A 35 -14.76 5.02 -10.44
N GLN A 36 -14.98 5.99 -9.56
CA GLN A 36 -13.93 6.87 -9.06
C GLN A 36 -13.13 6.22 -7.93
N VAL A 37 -11.80 6.41 -7.92
CA VAL A 37 -10.90 5.96 -6.85
C VAL A 37 -10.12 7.14 -6.28
N ARG A 38 -9.80 7.08 -4.98
CA ARG A 38 -8.95 8.05 -4.28
C ARG A 38 -7.78 7.33 -3.63
N GLY A 39 -6.57 7.78 -3.92
CA GLY A 39 -5.34 7.29 -3.30
C GLY A 39 -4.83 8.24 -2.22
N ILE A 40 -3.58 8.02 -1.83
CA ILE A 40 -2.85 8.84 -0.86
C ILE A 40 -1.47 9.19 -1.38
N THR A 41 -1.05 10.43 -1.16
CA THR A 41 0.31 10.88 -1.47
C THR A 41 1.22 10.51 -0.31
N VAL A 42 2.28 9.77 -0.62
CA VAL A 42 3.30 9.35 0.34
C VAL A 42 4.66 9.79 -0.16
N THR A 43 5.50 10.28 0.76
CA THR A 43 6.91 10.58 0.47
C THR A 43 7.74 9.41 0.99
N PRO A 44 8.32 8.58 0.11
CA PRO A 44 9.14 7.45 0.56
C PRO A 44 10.41 7.94 1.25
N ALA A 45 10.99 7.10 2.12
CA ALA A 45 12.29 7.37 2.72
C ALA A 45 13.40 7.40 1.63
N ARG A 46 14.54 8.04 1.94
CA ARG A 46 15.75 8.13 1.09
C ARG A 46 15.63 9.10 -0.10
N ASP A 47 15.13 10.30 0.15
CA ASP A 47 15.08 11.42 -0.82
C ASP A 47 14.38 11.07 -2.15
N LEU A 48 13.47 10.10 -2.10
CA LEU A 48 12.65 9.75 -3.24
C LEU A 48 11.52 10.77 -3.41
N LYS A 49 11.18 11.04 -4.67
CA LYS A 49 10.06 11.93 -4.99
C LYS A 49 8.73 11.39 -4.43
N PRO A 50 7.78 12.25 -4.05
CA PRO A 50 6.46 11.81 -3.60
C PRO A 50 5.74 10.97 -4.66
N VAL A 51 5.02 9.96 -4.19
CA VAL A 51 4.26 9.01 -5.00
C VAL A 51 2.81 9.01 -4.51
N ILE A 52 1.88 9.03 -5.44
CA ILE A 52 0.48 8.73 -5.18
C ILE A 52 0.30 7.22 -5.28
N GLN A 53 -0.09 6.60 -4.18
CA GLN A 53 -0.44 5.18 -4.15
C GLN A 53 -1.96 4.99 -4.14
N TYR A 54 -2.43 4.07 -4.97
CA TYR A 54 -3.79 3.56 -4.96
C TYR A 54 -3.73 2.07 -4.61
N LEU A 55 -4.23 1.73 -3.44
CA LEU A 55 -4.15 0.39 -2.88
C LEU A 55 -5.53 -0.29 -2.91
N GLY A 56 -5.56 -1.58 -3.20
CA GLY A 56 -6.79 -2.36 -3.13
C GLY A 56 -7.85 -1.97 -4.17
N ILE A 57 -7.45 -1.66 -5.41
CA ILE A 57 -8.40 -1.42 -6.51
C ILE A 57 -8.90 -2.78 -7.02
N PRO A 58 -10.21 -3.08 -6.98
CA PRO A 58 -10.74 -4.34 -7.50
C PRO A 58 -10.62 -4.35 -9.03
N PHE A 59 -10.05 -5.42 -9.59
CA PHE A 59 -9.98 -5.62 -11.05
C PHE A 59 -10.86 -6.77 -11.54
N ALA A 60 -11.43 -7.55 -10.63
CA ALA A 60 -12.36 -8.64 -10.93
C ALA A 60 -13.35 -8.84 -9.76
N LEU A 61 -14.41 -9.60 -10.01
CA LEU A 61 -15.31 -10.10 -8.96
C LEU A 61 -14.60 -11.14 -8.08
N PRO A 62 -14.95 -11.23 -6.79
CA PRO A 62 -14.41 -12.25 -5.89
C PRO A 62 -14.69 -13.66 -6.44
N PRO A 63 -13.68 -14.52 -6.62
CA PRO A 63 -13.83 -15.88 -7.16
C PRO A 63 -14.37 -16.86 -6.10
N LYS A 64 -15.37 -16.45 -5.32
CA LYS A 64 -15.98 -17.23 -4.22
C LYS A 64 -17.15 -18.09 -4.73
N GLY A 65 -17.44 -19.18 -4.02
CA GLY A 65 -18.61 -20.02 -4.25
C GLY A 65 -18.69 -20.54 -5.69
N SER A 66 -19.76 -20.21 -6.41
CA SER A 66 -19.95 -20.66 -7.80
C SER A 66 -18.98 -20.02 -8.80
N LEU A 67 -18.24 -18.98 -8.42
CA LEU A 67 -17.20 -18.37 -9.26
C LEU A 67 -15.82 -19.02 -9.07
N ARG A 68 -15.68 -19.93 -8.09
CA ARG A 68 -14.43 -20.64 -7.85
C ARG A 68 -14.06 -21.49 -9.07
N PHE A 69 -12.79 -21.46 -9.45
CA PHE A 69 -12.24 -22.17 -10.61
C PHE A 69 -12.83 -21.76 -11.97
N ARG A 70 -13.48 -20.60 -12.04
CA ARG A 70 -13.94 -20.00 -13.30
C ARG A 70 -13.03 -18.83 -13.70
N PRO A 71 -13.02 -18.46 -14.99
CA PRO A 71 -12.34 -17.23 -15.42
C PRO A 71 -12.84 -16.02 -14.62
N PRO A 72 -11.96 -15.06 -14.29
CA PRO A 72 -12.32 -13.87 -13.54
C PRO A 72 -13.34 -13.04 -14.33
N GLN A 73 -14.39 -12.58 -13.65
CA GLN A 73 -15.40 -11.70 -14.22
C GLN A 73 -15.13 -10.23 -13.85
N PRO A 74 -15.55 -9.25 -14.67
CA PRO A 74 -15.37 -7.83 -14.36
C PRO A 74 -16.00 -7.44 -13.02
N PRO A 75 -15.39 -6.50 -12.25
CA PRO A 75 -15.94 -6.05 -10.98
C PRO A 75 -17.26 -5.28 -11.20
N LYS A 76 -18.12 -5.27 -10.17
CA LYS A 76 -19.30 -4.41 -10.19
C LYS A 76 -18.87 -2.94 -10.18
N PRO A 77 -19.45 -2.08 -11.05
CA PRO A 77 -19.18 -0.65 -10.97
C PRO A 77 -19.72 -0.06 -9.67
N TRP A 78 -19.15 1.06 -9.25
CA TRP A 78 -19.54 1.78 -8.03
C TRP A 78 -19.77 3.27 -8.32
N THR A 79 -20.70 3.87 -7.58
CA THR A 79 -21.12 5.27 -7.78
C THR A 79 -20.29 6.27 -6.98
N ASN A 80 -19.98 5.95 -5.72
CA ASN A 80 -19.23 6.82 -4.82
C ASN A 80 -17.72 6.72 -5.02
N VAL A 81 -16.97 7.72 -4.57
CA VAL A 81 -15.50 7.64 -4.59
C VAL A 81 -15.02 6.52 -3.67
N ARG A 82 -14.38 5.50 -4.24
CA ARG A 82 -13.77 4.39 -3.48
C ARG A 82 -12.46 4.85 -2.86
N ASN A 83 -12.32 4.66 -1.55
CA ASN A 83 -11.07 4.95 -0.84
C ASN A 83 -10.08 3.79 -1.04
N CYS A 84 -8.99 4.05 -1.75
CA CYS A 84 -7.96 3.10 -2.15
C CYS A 84 -6.64 3.44 -1.46
N THR A 85 -6.63 3.47 -0.12
CA THR A 85 -5.48 3.85 0.71
C THR A 85 -4.97 2.72 1.59
N THR A 86 -5.65 1.57 1.57
CA THR A 86 -5.32 0.37 2.36
C THR A 86 -5.11 -0.83 1.44
N PHE A 87 -4.20 -1.71 1.83
CA PHE A 87 -4.01 -2.97 1.11
C PHE A 87 -5.23 -3.87 1.27
N ALA A 88 -5.64 -4.50 0.18
CA ALA A 88 -6.64 -5.58 0.20
C ALA A 88 -6.01 -6.90 0.69
N PRO A 89 -6.83 -7.89 1.10
CA PRO A 89 -6.35 -9.22 1.48
C PRO A 89 -5.50 -9.86 0.38
N VAL A 90 -4.49 -10.64 0.79
CA VAL A 90 -3.77 -11.50 -0.15
C VAL A 90 -4.56 -12.78 -0.40
N CYS A 91 -4.29 -13.45 -1.52
CA CYS A 91 -4.95 -14.72 -1.81
C CYS A 91 -4.53 -15.81 -0.82
N PRO A 92 -5.39 -16.84 -0.58
CA PRO A 92 -5.06 -17.95 0.29
C PRO A 92 -3.82 -18.67 -0.24
N GLN A 93 -2.81 -18.79 0.61
CA GLN A 93 -1.52 -19.39 0.27
C GLN A 93 -0.85 -19.92 1.53
N MET A 94 0.03 -20.90 1.39
CA MET A 94 0.79 -21.41 2.53
C MET A 94 1.86 -20.39 2.92
N ILE A 95 1.75 -19.86 4.13
CA ILE A 95 2.81 -19.06 4.73
C ILE A 95 3.77 -20.05 5.41
N ASN A 96 4.70 -20.67 4.67
CA ASN A 96 5.58 -21.71 5.23
C ASN A 96 6.38 -21.19 6.43
N ASP A 97 6.14 -21.71 7.63
CA ASP A 97 6.78 -21.25 8.87
C ASP A 97 8.31 -21.27 8.79
N THR A 98 8.89 -20.07 8.77
CA THR A 98 10.11 -19.59 9.45
C THR A 98 11.47 -20.30 9.28
N GLU A 99 11.56 -21.62 9.11
CA GLU A 99 12.84 -22.34 9.20
C GLU A 99 13.75 -22.12 7.98
N ASN A 100 13.15 -21.89 6.80
CA ASN A 100 13.87 -21.49 5.58
C ASN A 100 13.98 -19.96 5.40
N TRP A 101 13.33 -19.16 6.24
CA TRP A 101 13.38 -17.69 6.14
C TRP A 101 14.54 -17.08 6.91
N LEU A 102 14.87 -17.64 8.07
CA LEU A 102 16.01 -17.21 8.87
C LEU A 102 17.36 -17.50 8.20
N LYS A 103 17.39 -18.40 7.21
CA LYS A 103 18.56 -18.67 6.38
C LYS A 103 18.83 -17.61 5.31
N GLN A 104 17.95 -16.62 5.16
CA GLN A 104 18.09 -15.56 4.15
C GLN A 104 18.80 -14.34 4.75
N GLY A 105 19.46 -13.54 3.91
CA GLY A 105 20.21 -12.35 4.38
C GLY A 105 19.33 -11.37 5.16
N ALA A 106 19.93 -10.62 6.10
CA ALA A 106 19.24 -9.72 7.04
C ALA A 106 18.29 -8.71 6.36
N SER A 107 18.63 -8.22 5.16
CA SER A 107 17.78 -7.32 4.37
C SER A 107 16.45 -7.96 3.96
N VAL A 108 16.50 -9.23 3.54
CA VAL A 108 15.36 -10.02 3.12
C VAL A 108 14.49 -10.40 4.33
N GLN A 109 15.11 -10.71 5.46
CA GLN A 109 14.40 -10.95 6.73
C GLN A 109 13.62 -9.70 7.16
N ARG A 110 14.27 -8.53 7.18
CA ARG A 110 13.63 -7.26 7.56
C ARG A 110 12.46 -6.89 6.66
N MET A 111 12.60 -7.07 5.35
CA MET A 111 11.51 -6.86 4.39
C MET A 111 10.33 -7.80 4.66
N ARG A 112 10.58 -9.10 4.88
CA ARG A 112 9.51 -10.06 5.17
C ARG A 112 8.81 -9.80 6.49
N LEU A 113 9.54 -9.46 7.55
CA LEU A 113 8.95 -9.10 8.84
C LEU A 113 8.02 -7.88 8.70
N ALA A 114 8.42 -6.86 7.93
CA ALA A 114 7.58 -5.70 7.65
C ALA A 114 6.31 -6.04 6.84
N MET A 115 6.36 -7.08 5.98
CA MET A 115 5.21 -7.53 5.19
C MET A 115 4.29 -8.48 5.94
N LEU A 116 4.76 -9.15 7.00
CA LEU A 116 4.06 -10.25 7.66
C LEU A 116 2.61 -9.92 8.08
N PRO A 117 2.29 -8.73 8.62
CA PRO A 117 0.90 -8.39 8.96
C PRO A 117 -0.05 -8.44 7.76
N PHE A 118 0.40 -7.97 6.59
CA PHE A 118 -0.39 -7.97 5.36
C PHE A 118 -0.52 -9.38 4.77
N LEU A 119 0.50 -10.21 4.95
CA LEU A 119 0.52 -11.58 4.46
C LEU A 119 -0.41 -12.51 5.26
N LYS A 120 -0.61 -12.22 6.55
CA LYS A 120 -1.53 -12.98 7.40
C LYS A 120 -3.00 -12.69 7.11
N LEU A 121 -3.32 -11.57 6.45
CA LEU A 121 -4.68 -11.22 6.05
C LEU A 121 -5.02 -11.91 4.71
N MET A 122 -5.59 -13.11 4.79
CA MET A 122 -5.96 -13.91 3.62
C MET A 122 -7.46 -13.98 3.40
N ASP A 123 -7.88 -13.87 2.14
CA ASP A 123 -9.26 -14.10 1.71
C ASP A 123 -9.28 -14.57 0.24
N GLU A 124 -10.25 -15.41 -0.15
CA GLU A 124 -10.53 -15.69 -1.58
C GLU A 124 -10.95 -14.41 -2.34
N ASP A 125 -11.49 -13.41 -1.64
CA ASP A 125 -11.68 -12.05 -2.16
C ASP A 125 -10.34 -11.28 -2.14
N CYS A 126 -9.47 -11.61 -3.10
CA CYS A 126 -8.11 -11.07 -3.20
C CYS A 126 -7.74 -10.52 -4.59
N LEU A 127 -8.72 -10.40 -5.52
CA LEU A 127 -8.46 -9.93 -6.89
C LEU A 127 -8.40 -8.40 -6.99
N TYR A 128 -7.35 -7.86 -6.35
CA TYR A 128 -7.06 -6.43 -6.27
C TYR A 128 -5.67 -6.12 -6.83
N LEU A 129 -5.50 -4.90 -7.30
CA LEU A 129 -4.21 -4.36 -7.72
C LEU A 129 -3.84 -3.11 -6.92
N ASN A 130 -2.54 -2.85 -6.86
CA ASN A 130 -1.98 -1.63 -6.30
C ASN A 130 -1.27 -0.85 -7.42
N VAL A 131 -1.51 0.46 -7.49
CA VAL A 131 -0.92 1.37 -8.48
C VAL A 131 -0.10 2.44 -7.77
N TYR A 132 1.11 2.66 -8.26
CA TYR A 132 2.02 3.70 -7.78
C TYR A 132 2.35 4.65 -8.93
N LYS A 133 1.90 5.91 -8.80
CA LYS A 133 2.14 6.98 -9.77
C LYS A 133 2.97 8.07 -9.09
N ARG A 134 4.00 8.60 -9.74
CA ARG A 134 4.70 9.80 -9.26
C ARG A 134 3.73 10.99 -9.08
N ALA A 135 3.86 11.72 -7.97
CA ALA A 135 2.97 12.85 -7.67
C ALA A 135 3.25 14.08 -8.55
N ASP A 136 4.46 14.22 -9.08
CA ASP A 136 4.87 15.32 -9.96
C ASP A 136 4.50 15.10 -11.43
N LEU A 137 3.82 14.00 -11.77
CA LEU A 137 3.32 13.74 -13.11
C LEU A 137 1.93 14.36 -13.31
N ASP A 138 1.80 15.15 -14.37
CA ASP A 138 0.52 15.69 -14.83
C ASP A 138 -0.47 14.57 -15.25
N LYS A 139 -1.72 14.93 -15.51
CA LYS A 139 -2.74 13.96 -15.99
C LYS A 139 -2.51 13.55 -17.45
N SER A 140 -1.77 14.33 -18.24
CA SER A 140 -1.63 14.14 -19.68
C SER A 140 -0.40 13.30 -20.08
N SER A 141 0.56 13.11 -19.17
CA SER A 141 1.75 12.28 -19.44
C SER A 141 1.40 10.81 -19.64
N SER A 142 1.20 10.44 -20.91
CA SER A 142 1.20 9.05 -21.35
C SER A 142 2.64 8.53 -21.34
N ARG A 143 3.04 7.90 -20.24
CA ARG A 143 4.34 7.21 -20.10
C ARG A 143 4.16 5.69 -20.12
N PRO A 144 5.18 4.93 -20.53
CA PRO A 144 5.16 3.48 -20.38
C PRO A 144 4.95 3.12 -18.90
N PHE A 145 4.03 2.19 -18.64
CA PHE A 145 3.83 1.64 -17.30
C PHE A 145 4.53 0.29 -17.21
N GLN A 146 5.21 0.04 -16.10
CA GLN A 146 5.79 -1.26 -15.78
C GLN A 146 4.80 -2.03 -14.91
N THR A 147 4.33 -3.17 -15.42
CA THR A 147 3.58 -4.11 -14.59
C THR A 147 4.57 -5.04 -13.92
N ILE A 148 4.72 -4.92 -12.60
CA ILE A 148 5.55 -5.81 -11.80
C ILE A 148 4.65 -6.90 -11.24
N THR A 149 4.79 -8.10 -11.79
CA THR A 149 4.24 -9.31 -11.20
C THR A 149 5.23 -9.77 -10.14
N ARG A 150 4.98 -9.50 -8.86
CA ARG A 150 5.88 -9.98 -7.82
C ARG A 150 5.65 -11.48 -7.65
N ARG A 151 6.51 -12.30 -8.27
CA ARG A 151 6.71 -13.71 -7.94
C ARG A 151 7.83 -13.80 -6.90
N THR A 152 7.66 -13.13 -5.76
CA THR A 152 8.61 -13.33 -4.66
C THR A 152 8.16 -14.59 -3.96
N LEU A 153 8.82 -15.74 -4.19
CA LEU A 153 8.60 -16.95 -3.39
C LEU A 153 8.42 -16.55 -1.90
N PRO A 154 7.28 -16.80 -1.24
CA PRO A 154 6.07 -17.52 -1.66
C PRO A 154 4.82 -16.65 -1.99
N TYR A 155 4.91 -15.31 -2.05
CA TYR A 155 3.75 -14.41 -2.12
C TYR A 155 3.47 -13.79 -3.49
N TYR A 156 2.24 -13.98 -3.98
CA TYR A 156 1.74 -13.38 -5.22
C TYR A 156 1.07 -12.04 -4.93
N GLY A 157 1.58 -10.96 -5.54
CA GLY A 157 0.97 -9.64 -5.51
C GLY A 157 1.25 -8.87 -6.80
N TRP A 158 0.24 -8.14 -7.29
CA TRP A 158 0.35 -7.32 -8.50
C TRP A 158 0.65 -5.87 -8.11
N VAL A 159 1.75 -5.35 -8.64
CA VAL A 159 2.16 -3.96 -8.46
C VAL A 159 2.31 -3.32 -9.82
N VAL A 160 1.56 -2.26 -10.10
CA VAL A 160 1.74 -1.46 -11.31
C VAL A 160 2.50 -0.20 -10.92
N VAL A 161 3.66 0.01 -11.55
CA VAL A 161 4.52 1.18 -11.32
C VAL A 161 4.65 1.95 -12.63
N THR A 162 4.38 3.24 -12.62
CA THR A 162 4.70 4.09 -13.79
C THR A 162 6.22 4.23 -13.93
N ASN A 163 6.77 3.95 -15.12
CA ASN A 163 8.22 4.01 -15.35
C ASN A 163 8.75 5.47 -15.20
N PRO A 164 10.06 5.68 -14.94
CA PRO A 164 10.67 6.99 -14.75
C PRO A 164 10.37 8.05 -15.81
#